data_AF-A0A349KLR2-F1
#
_entry.id   AF-A0A349KLR2-F1
#
_cell.length_a   1.000
_cell.length_b   1.000
_cell.length_c   1.000
_cell.angle_alpha   90.00
_cell.angle_beta   90.00
_cell.angle_gamma   90.00
#
_symmetry.space_group_name_H-M   'P 1'
#
loop_
_entity.id
_entity.type
_entity.pdbx_description
1 polymer ?
#
loop_
_entity_poly.entity_id
_entity_poly.type
_entity_poly.pdbx_seq_one_letter_code
_entity_poly.pdbx_strand_id
1 'polypeptide(L)'
;MSGTQGYVALEWIQGELENTLHNAQVGLEAVSESADAATSMRTCLTAIHQVHGTLKMVQLEGPTQMAAEMEQVAQSLMNNSITEVRLAQETLMQAILQLPAYLDRLHREQEDSEKNYLPMVNNLRAVRGEERIQGSGAELEEGDGPDLGPLTQAASGEVVNAYFQGGGESNLPKIRTRYLQCLGEILRKTQVRKNLTTIGKLFTMLVRLCGDSPTGNLAELGLGVVEGVL
;
A
#
# COMPACT_ATOMS: atom_id res chain seq x y z
N MET A 1 16.95 21.84 -17.85
CA MET A 1 17.80 20.87 -18.58
C MET A 1 18.54 19.91 -17.62
N SER A 2 18.09 19.72 -16.38
CA SER A 2 18.82 18.90 -15.38
C SER A 2 18.31 17.47 -15.22
N GLY A 3 17.05 17.16 -15.55
CA GLY A 3 16.49 15.81 -15.34
C GLY A 3 17.14 14.71 -16.18
N THR A 4 17.51 15.00 -17.44
CA THR A 4 18.05 14.01 -18.37
C THR A 4 19.42 13.46 -17.96
N GLN A 5 20.23 14.23 -17.22
CA GLN A 5 21.54 13.78 -16.76
C GLN A 5 21.43 12.77 -15.61
N GLY A 6 20.43 12.91 -14.73
CA GLY A 6 20.19 11.98 -13.63
C GLY A 6 19.82 10.57 -14.11
N TYR A 7 18.99 10.47 -15.15
CA TYR A 7 18.54 9.18 -15.68
C TYR A 7 19.65 8.38 -16.40
N VAL A 8 20.59 9.06 -17.07
CA VAL A 8 21.75 8.40 -17.69
C VAL A 8 22.71 7.91 -16.62
N ALA A 9 22.97 8.70 -15.58
CA ALA A 9 23.84 8.30 -14.47
C ALA A 9 23.26 7.12 -13.67
N LEU A 10 21.93 6.98 -13.62
CA LEU A 10 21.25 5.87 -12.95
C LEU A 10 21.68 4.49 -13.50
N GLU A 11 21.86 4.37 -14.83
CA GLU A 11 22.29 3.12 -15.48
C GLU A 11 23.62 2.58 -14.95
N TRP A 12 24.53 3.50 -14.58
CA TRP A 12 25.89 3.14 -14.13
C TRP A 12 25.99 2.85 -12.64
N ILE A 13 25.04 3.35 -11.84
CA ILE A 13 25.06 3.28 -10.37
C ILE A 13 24.07 2.26 -9.80
N GLN A 14 23.11 1.79 -10.61
CA GLN A 14 21.98 1.00 -10.13
C GLN A 14 22.44 -0.29 -9.42
N GLY A 15 23.37 -1.04 -9.99
CA GLY A 15 23.87 -2.27 -9.36
C GLY A 15 24.58 -2.04 -8.02
N GLU A 16 25.25 -0.88 -7.85
CA GLU A 16 25.89 -0.54 -6.59
C GLU A 16 24.88 -0.07 -5.53
N LEU A 17 23.84 0.66 -5.96
CA LEU A 17 22.71 1.01 -5.11
C LEU A 17 21.95 -0.24 -4.63
N GLU A 18 21.72 -1.21 -5.50
CA GLU A 18 21.05 -2.47 -5.15
C GLU A 18 21.86 -3.26 -4.11
N ASN A 19 23.17 -3.39 -4.29
CA ASN A 19 24.04 -4.04 -3.32
C ASN A 19 24.03 -3.30 -1.96
N THR A 20 24.05 -1.98 -1.98
CA THR A 20 24.01 -1.17 -0.76
C THR A 20 22.65 -1.29 -0.05
N LEU A 21 21.55 -1.30 -0.80
CA LEU A 21 20.21 -1.52 -0.27
C LEU A 21 20.04 -2.93 0.30
N HIS A 22 20.65 -3.94 -0.32
CA HIS A 22 20.69 -5.29 0.22
C HIS A 22 21.43 -5.33 1.58
N ASN A 23 22.55 -4.61 1.72
CA ASN A 23 23.23 -4.48 3.01
C ASN A 23 22.34 -3.78 4.06
N ALA A 24 21.56 -2.78 3.66
CA ALA A 24 20.60 -2.11 4.54
C ALA A 24 19.50 -3.08 5.02
N GLN A 25 18.96 -3.91 4.12
CA GLN A 25 17.98 -4.94 4.40
C GLN A 25 18.52 -5.94 5.44
N VAL A 26 19.66 -6.57 5.14
CA VAL A 26 20.29 -7.58 6.02
C VAL A 26 20.58 -6.98 7.41
N GLY A 27 21.08 -5.74 7.45
CA GLY A 27 21.31 -5.05 8.72
C GLY A 27 20.04 -4.85 9.54
N LEU A 28 18.91 -4.55 8.89
CA LEU A 28 17.63 -4.34 9.56
C LEU A 28 16.99 -5.66 10.05
N GLU A 29 17.04 -6.73 9.24
CA GLU A 29 16.55 -8.06 9.62
C GLU A 29 17.28 -8.60 10.86
N ALA A 30 18.60 -8.37 10.93
CA ALA A 30 19.41 -8.80 12.05
C ALA A 30 19.09 -8.08 13.37
N VAL A 31 18.37 -6.95 13.36
CA VAL A 31 18.01 -6.20 14.58
C VAL A 31 17.10 -7.03 15.49
N SER A 32 16.19 -7.83 14.94
CA SER A 32 15.29 -8.68 15.74
C SER A 32 15.90 -10.01 16.18
N GLU A 33 16.97 -10.45 15.52
CA GLU A 33 17.54 -11.80 15.69
C GLU A 33 18.84 -11.82 16.49
N SER A 34 19.57 -10.70 16.54
CA SER A 34 20.93 -10.64 17.10
C SER A 34 20.99 -10.13 18.53
N ALA A 35 21.96 -10.65 19.30
CA ALA A 35 22.33 -10.10 20.62
C ALA A 35 22.98 -8.70 20.52
N ASP A 36 23.38 -8.27 19.32
CA ASP A 36 23.99 -6.97 19.04
C ASP A 36 23.15 -6.15 18.05
N ALA A 37 21.88 -5.94 18.43
CA ALA A 37 20.89 -5.17 17.67
C ALA A 37 21.38 -3.76 17.32
N ALA A 38 22.20 -3.13 18.19
CA ALA A 38 22.73 -1.79 17.96
C ALA A 38 23.77 -1.75 16.82
N THR A 39 24.64 -2.76 16.72
CA THR A 39 25.57 -2.87 15.59
C THR A 39 24.83 -3.16 14.29
N SER A 40 23.86 -4.08 14.32
CA SER A 40 23.02 -4.41 13.15
C SER A 40 22.27 -3.17 12.62
N MET A 41 21.65 -2.40 13.51
CA MET A 41 20.99 -1.14 13.16
C MET A 41 21.97 -0.10 12.60
N ARG A 42 23.24 -0.10 13.04
CA ARG A 42 24.27 0.85 12.57
C ARG A 42 24.70 0.51 11.15
N THR A 43 24.82 -0.78 10.84
CA THR A 43 25.06 -1.25 9.48
C THR A 43 23.93 -0.80 8.55
N CYS A 44 22.67 -1.00 8.98
CA CYS A 44 21.49 -0.53 8.23
C CYS A 44 21.54 0.99 7.95
N LEU A 45 21.72 1.79 9.00
CA LEU A 45 21.79 3.24 8.89
C LEU A 45 22.92 3.70 7.97
N THR A 46 24.11 3.09 8.08
CA THR A 46 25.27 3.44 7.25
C THR A 46 25.02 3.18 5.78
N ALA A 47 24.40 2.04 5.46
CA ALA A 47 24.04 1.70 4.09
C ALA A 47 22.99 2.67 3.51
N ILE A 48 21.96 3.02 4.28
CA ILE A 48 20.96 4.01 3.86
C ILE A 48 21.59 5.40 3.62
N HIS A 49 22.51 5.82 4.50
CA HIS A 49 23.23 7.09 4.33
C HIS A 49 24.03 7.13 3.03
N GLN A 50 24.68 6.02 2.66
CA GLN A 50 25.40 5.91 1.38
C GLN A 50 24.45 6.00 0.18
N VAL A 51 23.31 5.29 0.22
CA VAL A 51 22.27 5.37 -0.81
C VAL A 51 21.79 6.81 -0.99
N HIS A 52 21.46 7.49 0.11
CA HIS A 52 21.01 8.88 0.09
C HIS A 52 22.08 9.80 -0.52
N GLY A 53 23.35 9.65 -0.13
CA GLY A 53 24.47 10.40 -0.71
C GLY A 53 24.60 10.20 -2.21
N THR A 54 24.51 8.96 -2.68
CA THR A 54 24.58 8.62 -4.11
C THR A 54 23.42 9.22 -4.91
N LEU A 55 22.18 9.10 -4.43
CA LEU A 55 21.00 9.66 -5.10
C LEU A 55 21.06 11.19 -5.17
N LYS A 56 21.58 11.83 -4.11
CA LYS A 56 21.81 13.27 -4.08
C LYS A 56 22.85 13.73 -5.10
N MET A 57 23.93 12.98 -5.29
CA MET A 57 24.95 13.29 -6.30
C MET A 57 24.39 13.21 -7.73
N VAL A 58 23.45 12.30 -7.96
CA VAL A 58 22.83 12.04 -9.26
C VAL A 58 21.61 12.95 -9.52
N GLN A 59 21.21 13.73 -8.51
CA GLN A 59 20.15 14.75 -8.59
C GLN A 59 18.78 14.17 -8.95
N LEU A 60 18.44 13.00 -8.41
CA LEU A 60 17.10 12.40 -8.53
C LEU A 60 16.27 12.81 -7.31
N GLU A 61 15.34 13.74 -7.48
CA GLU A 61 14.64 14.40 -6.38
C GLU A 61 13.80 13.44 -5.55
N GLY A 62 12.88 12.70 -6.17
CA GLY A 62 11.98 11.79 -5.47
C GLY A 62 12.71 10.64 -4.76
N PRO A 63 13.66 9.92 -5.40
CA PRO A 63 14.47 8.91 -4.72
C PRO A 63 15.31 9.50 -3.58
N THR A 64 15.88 10.69 -3.76
CA THR A 64 16.65 11.38 -2.71
C THR A 64 15.75 11.69 -1.51
N GLN A 65 14.53 12.16 -1.74
CA GLN A 65 13.57 12.47 -0.67
C GLN A 65 13.15 11.21 0.10
N MET A 66 12.89 10.10 -0.61
CA MET A 66 12.61 8.81 0.00
C MET A 66 13.78 8.31 0.86
N ALA A 67 15.00 8.32 0.32
CA ALA A 67 16.20 7.89 1.02
C ALA A 67 16.52 8.78 2.24
N ALA A 68 16.26 10.09 2.15
CA ALA A 68 16.41 10.99 3.27
C ALA A 68 15.46 10.64 4.44
N GLU A 69 14.18 10.35 4.17
CA GLU A 69 13.25 9.94 5.22
C GLU A 69 13.57 8.55 5.78
N MET A 70 14.05 7.62 4.94
CA MET A 70 14.56 6.33 5.40
C MET A 70 15.71 6.51 6.40
N GLU A 71 16.64 7.42 6.11
CA GLU A 71 17.77 7.74 6.99
C GLU A 71 17.30 8.31 8.32
N GLN A 72 16.31 9.21 8.30
CA GLN A 72 15.74 9.78 9.52
C GLN A 72 15.05 8.72 10.39
N VAL A 73 14.31 7.79 9.79
CA VAL A 73 13.69 6.67 10.52
C VAL A 73 14.77 5.76 11.12
N ALA A 74 15.78 5.38 10.34
CA ALA A 74 16.89 4.55 10.83
C ALA A 74 17.67 5.23 11.97
N GLN A 75 17.91 6.54 11.88
CA GLN A 75 18.54 7.32 12.94
C GLN A 75 17.67 7.40 14.19
N SER A 76 16.36 7.54 14.02
CA SER A 76 15.40 7.61 15.13
C SER A 76 15.27 6.26 15.86
N LEU A 77 15.33 5.15 15.11
CA LEU A 77 15.41 3.78 15.63
C LEU A 77 16.71 3.57 16.43
N MET A 78 17.86 3.98 15.88
CA MET A 78 19.16 3.91 16.56
C MET A 78 19.15 4.67 17.89
N ASN A 79 18.50 5.83 17.92
CA ASN A 79 18.41 6.69 19.10
C ASN A 79 17.32 6.26 20.09
N ASN A 80 16.56 5.19 19.81
CA ASN A 80 15.41 4.76 20.60
C ASN A 80 14.37 5.88 20.84
N SER A 81 14.15 6.71 19.82
CA SER A 81 13.28 7.90 19.89
C SER A 81 11.90 7.71 19.26
N ILE A 82 11.62 6.52 18.74
CA ILE A 82 10.32 6.15 18.15
C ILE A 82 9.50 5.35 19.18
N THR A 83 8.22 5.68 19.30
CA THR A 83 7.28 4.95 20.17
C THR A 83 6.98 3.54 19.66
N GLU A 84 6.57 3.42 18.39
CA GLU A 84 6.19 2.16 17.76
C GLU A 84 7.35 1.55 16.94
N VAL A 85 8.35 1.01 17.65
CA VAL A 85 9.60 0.48 17.06
C VAL A 85 9.33 -0.56 15.97
N ARG A 86 8.42 -1.51 16.21
CA ARG A 86 8.08 -2.57 15.24
C ARG A 86 7.51 -2.00 13.95
N LEU A 87 6.53 -1.09 14.06
CA LEU A 87 5.92 -0.44 12.91
C LEU A 87 6.96 0.37 12.11
N ALA A 88 7.88 1.04 12.80
CA ALA A 88 8.97 1.78 12.14
C ALA A 88 9.96 0.85 11.42
N GLN A 89 10.32 -0.29 12.00
CA GLN A 89 11.16 -1.30 11.33
C GLN A 89 10.44 -1.88 10.09
N GLU A 90 9.15 -2.21 10.20
CA GLU A 90 8.35 -2.71 9.07
C GLU A 90 8.24 -1.68 7.95
N THR A 91 7.97 -0.41 8.31
CA THR A 91 7.87 0.70 7.35
C THR A 91 9.21 0.97 6.68
N LEU A 92 10.31 0.95 7.44
CA LEU A 92 11.66 1.10 6.89
C LEU A 92 12.02 -0.05 5.95
N MET A 93 11.72 -1.29 6.32
CA MET A 93 11.93 -2.45 5.46
C MET A 93 11.14 -2.32 4.16
N GLN A 94 9.87 -1.91 4.24
CA GLN A 94 9.05 -1.68 3.06
C GLN A 94 9.67 -0.62 2.14
N ALA A 95 10.19 0.48 2.68
CA ALA A 95 10.87 1.51 1.89
C ALA A 95 12.16 1.00 1.22
N ILE A 96 12.99 0.23 1.94
CA ILE A 96 14.20 -0.40 1.39
C ILE A 96 13.86 -1.30 0.21
N LEU A 97 12.79 -2.10 0.31
CA LEU A 97 12.36 -3.01 -0.77
C LEU A 97 11.68 -2.30 -1.95
N GLN A 98 11.08 -1.13 -1.71
CA GLN A 98 10.39 -0.36 -2.76
C GLN A 98 11.33 0.52 -3.58
N LEU A 99 12.40 1.04 -2.98
CA LEU A 99 13.32 1.97 -3.66
C LEU A 99 13.95 1.39 -4.94
N PRO A 100 14.42 0.12 -5.01
CA PRO A 100 14.94 -0.46 -6.25
C PRO A 100 13.90 -0.46 -7.38
N ALA A 101 12.67 -0.91 -7.09
CA ALA A 101 11.60 -0.96 -8.08
C ALA A 101 11.22 0.44 -8.59
N TYR A 102 11.32 1.45 -7.72
CA TYR A 102 11.11 2.84 -8.09
C TYR A 102 12.24 3.36 -8.99
N LEU A 103 13.52 3.10 -8.67
CA LEU A 103 14.65 3.45 -9.54
C LEU A 103 14.54 2.77 -10.91
N ASP A 104 14.18 1.49 -10.95
CA ASP A 104 13.91 0.74 -12.17
C ASP A 104 12.84 1.38 -13.05
N ARG A 105 11.74 1.80 -12.41
CA ARG A 105 10.65 2.48 -13.09
C ARG A 105 11.09 3.84 -13.62
N LEU A 106 11.80 4.60 -12.80
CA LEU A 106 12.35 5.90 -13.14
C LEU A 106 13.31 5.82 -14.33
N HIS A 107 14.12 4.77 -14.40
CA HIS A 107 15.00 4.50 -15.55
C HIS A 107 14.22 4.26 -16.85
N ARG A 108 13.14 3.46 -16.78
CA ARG A 108 12.32 3.11 -17.96
C ARG A 108 11.43 4.26 -18.43
N GLU A 109 10.78 4.96 -17.51
CA GLU A 109 9.77 5.97 -17.81
C GLU A 109 10.37 7.38 -17.93
N GLN A 110 11.57 7.61 -17.37
CA GLN A 110 12.21 8.93 -17.27
C GLN A 110 11.28 10.00 -16.69
N GLU A 111 10.38 9.59 -15.80
CA GLU A 111 9.38 10.43 -15.17
C GLU A 111 9.43 10.24 -13.65
N ASP A 112 9.78 11.32 -12.94
CA ASP A 112 9.79 11.36 -11.48
C ASP A 112 8.45 11.88 -10.95
N SER A 113 7.46 10.99 -10.83
CA SER A 113 6.11 11.35 -10.37
C SER A 113 5.94 11.19 -8.86
N GLU A 114 5.49 12.24 -8.17
CA GLU A 114 5.16 12.24 -6.74
C GLU A 114 4.24 11.09 -6.32
N LYS A 115 3.32 10.68 -7.20
CA LYS A 115 2.38 9.58 -6.95
C LYS A 115 3.09 8.26 -6.62
N ASN A 116 4.32 8.09 -7.09
CA ASN A 116 5.07 6.85 -6.96
C ASN A 116 5.81 6.72 -5.62
N TYR A 117 6.25 7.83 -5.04
CA TYR A 117 7.15 7.81 -3.87
C TYR A 117 6.59 8.54 -2.65
N LEU A 118 5.74 9.56 -2.85
CA LEU A 118 5.21 10.40 -1.78
C LEU A 118 4.38 9.62 -0.74
N PRO A 119 3.56 8.60 -1.11
CA PRO A 119 2.87 7.77 -0.12
C PRO A 119 3.83 7.10 0.87
N MET A 120 4.96 6.58 0.38
CA MET A 120 5.96 5.94 1.24
C MET A 120 6.75 6.96 2.07
N VAL A 121 7.14 8.10 1.48
CA VAL A 121 7.71 9.25 2.22
C VAL A 121 6.80 9.64 3.39
N ASN A 122 5.49 9.74 3.16
CA ASN A 122 4.52 10.08 4.19
C ASN A 122 4.35 8.99 5.25
N ASN A 123 4.51 7.71 4.91
CA ASN A 123 4.51 6.63 5.90
C ASN A 123 5.75 6.69 6.81
N LEU A 124 6.94 6.93 6.23
CA LEU A 124 8.19 7.11 6.98
C LEU A 124 8.11 8.33 7.92
N ARG A 125 7.49 9.42 7.48
CA ARG A 125 7.22 10.60 8.31
C ARG A 125 6.24 10.30 9.44
N ALA A 126 5.15 9.59 9.14
CA ALA A 126 4.12 9.25 10.12
C ALA A 126 4.66 8.40 11.28
N VAL A 127 5.55 7.42 11.02
CA VAL A 127 6.15 6.62 12.11
C VAL A 127 7.09 7.42 13.02
N ARG A 128 7.55 8.59 12.56
CA ARG A 128 8.31 9.56 13.36
C ARG A 128 7.43 10.63 14.02
N GLY A 129 6.12 10.63 13.77
CA GLY A 129 5.18 11.65 14.25
C GLY A 129 5.27 12.97 13.48
N GLU A 130 5.88 12.99 12.29
CA GLU A 130 6.01 14.17 11.45
C GLU A 130 4.75 14.39 10.58
N GLU A 131 4.47 15.64 10.25
CA GLU A 131 3.35 15.99 9.38
C GLU A 131 3.54 15.45 7.97
N ARG A 132 2.44 15.02 7.34
CA ARG A 132 2.44 14.57 5.94
C ARG A 132 2.73 15.73 5.00
N ILE A 133 3.53 15.47 3.98
CA ILE A 133 3.74 16.36 2.85
C ILE A 133 2.53 16.21 1.92
N GLN A 134 1.85 17.32 1.64
CA GLN A 134 0.85 17.37 0.58
C GLN A 134 1.56 17.49 -0.76
N GLY A 135 1.24 16.58 -1.69
CA GLY A 135 1.83 16.62 -3.02
C GLY A 135 1.33 17.81 -3.83
N SER A 136 2.11 18.22 -4.83
CA SER A 136 1.75 19.31 -5.76
C SER A 136 0.48 19.01 -6.56
N GLY A 137 0.10 17.73 -6.68
CA GLY A 137 -1.14 17.28 -7.31
C GLY A 137 -2.31 16.98 -6.35
N ALA A 138 -2.18 17.23 -5.04
CA ALA A 138 -3.24 16.94 -4.07
C ALA A 138 -4.54 17.73 -4.34
N GLU A 139 -4.44 18.89 -5.00
CA GLU A 139 -5.60 19.68 -5.45
C GLU A 139 -6.24 19.13 -6.74
N LEU A 140 -5.56 18.23 -7.47
CA LEU A 140 -6.02 17.65 -8.73
C LEU A 140 -6.63 16.25 -8.58
N GLU A 141 -6.49 15.61 -7.41
CA GLU A 141 -6.99 14.24 -7.17
C GLU A 141 -8.49 14.15 -6.79
N GLU A 142 -9.21 15.28 -6.68
CA GLU A 142 -10.68 15.24 -6.57
C GLU A 142 -11.39 14.89 -7.89
N GLY A 143 -10.68 14.78 -9.02
CA GLY A 143 -11.30 14.82 -10.35
C GLY A 143 -11.27 13.57 -11.25
N ASP A 144 -10.45 12.55 -10.99
CA ASP A 144 -10.21 11.49 -12.00
C ASP A 144 -10.21 10.04 -11.46
N GLY A 145 -10.61 9.85 -10.20
CA GLY A 145 -10.89 8.54 -9.63
C GLY A 145 -12.36 8.14 -9.80
N PRO A 146 -12.71 6.84 -9.79
CA PRO A 146 -14.11 6.44 -9.66
C PRO A 146 -14.68 7.03 -8.36
N ASP A 147 -15.87 7.61 -8.40
CA ASP A 147 -16.52 8.18 -7.22
C ASP A 147 -16.71 7.08 -6.15
N LEU A 148 -15.94 7.19 -5.06
CA LEU A 148 -16.02 6.29 -3.91
C LEU A 148 -16.96 6.83 -2.82
N GLY A 149 -17.57 8.00 -3.01
CA GLY A 149 -18.59 8.56 -2.13
C GLY A 149 -19.68 7.55 -1.75
N PRO A 150 -20.24 6.78 -2.71
CA PRO A 150 -21.22 5.74 -2.42
C PRO A 150 -20.74 4.63 -1.48
N LEU A 151 -19.43 4.40 -1.35
CA LEU A 151 -18.86 3.37 -0.45
C LEU A 151 -18.59 3.90 0.97
N THR A 152 -18.64 5.21 1.18
CA THR A 152 -18.24 5.87 2.44
C THR A 152 -19.38 6.62 3.12
N GLN A 153 -20.41 7.00 2.36
CA GLN A 153 -21.57 7.70 2.88
C GLN A 153 -22.43 6.78 3.76
N ALA A 154 -22.71 7.21 5.00
CA ALA A 154 -23.53 6.42 5.91
C ALA A 154 -24.94 6.18 5.34
N ALA A 155 -25.47 4.96 5.54
CA ALA A 155 -26.81 4.62 5.08
C ALA A 155 -27.87 5.52 5.73
N SER A 156 -28.85 5.96 4.95
CA SER A 156 -29.98 6.72 5.48
C SER A 156 -30.81 5.88 6.45
N GLY A 157 -31.51 6.52 7.40
CA GLY A 157 -32.39 5.82 8.34
C GLY A 157 -33.51 5.02 7.65
N GLU A 158 -33.92 5.44 6.45
CA GLU A 158 -34.88 4.71 5.61
C GLU A 158 -34.30 3.38 5.10
N VAL A 159 -33.07 3.39 4.58
CA VAL A 159 -32.36 2.18 4.12
C VAL A 159 -32.13 1.21 5.27
N VAL A 160 -31.74 1.73 6.44
CA VAL A 160 -31.56 0.92 7.66
C VAL A 160 -32.88 0.28 8.10
N ASN A 161 -33.99 1.03 8.09
CA ASN A 161 -35.30 0.48 8.42
C ASN A 161 -35.75 -0.59 7.40
N ALA A 162 -35.52 -0.36 6.11
CA ALA A 162 -35.84 -1.32 5.05
C ALA A 162 -35.05 -2.64 5.22
N TYR A 163 -33.79 -2.57 5.64
CA TYR A 163 -32.97 -3.75 5.96
C TYR A 163 -33.62 -4.60 7.06
N PHE A 164 -34.02 -4.01 8.18
CA PHE A 164 -34.64 -4.74 9.29
C PHE A 164 -36.01 -5.32 8.90
N GLN A 165 -36.84 -4.54 8.21
CA GLN A 165 -38.15 -5.00 7.72
C GLN A 165 -38.02 -6.12 6.67
N GLY A 166 -36.96 -6.09 5.86
CA GLY A 166 -36.61 -7.15 4.91
C GLY A 166 -36.02 -8.41 5.53
N GLY A 167 -35.96 -8.50 6.86
CA GLY A 167 -35.41 -9.64 7.58
C GLY A 167 -33.88 -9.74 7.47
N GLY A 168 -33.19 -8.62 7.27
CA GLY A 168 -31.75 -8.54 7.07
C GLY A 168 -30.93 -9.27 8.13
N GLU A 169 -31.27 -9.10 9.40
CA GLU A 169 -30.57 -9.75 10.52
C GLU A 169 -30.62 -11.29 10.44
N SER A 170 -31.70 -11.84 9.92
CA SER A 170 -31.88 -13.29 9.78
C SER A 170 -31.24 -13.85 8.51
N ASN A 171 -31.16 -13.04 7.44
CA ASN A 171 -30.71 -13.45 6.12
C ASN A 171 -29.20 -13.26 5.95
N LEU A 172 -28.62 -12.21 6.55
CA LEU A 172 -27.21 -11.88 6.42
C LEU A 172 -26.27 -13.02 6.88
N PRO A 173 -26.50 -13.69 8.04
CA PRO A 173 -25.69 -14.83 8.44
C PRO A 173 -25.75 -15.99 7.43
N LYS A 174 -26.94 -16.27 6.87
CA LYS A 174 -27.15 -17.34 5.88
C LYS A 174 -26.41 -17.03 4.57
N ILE A 175 -26.49 -15.78 4.11
CA ILE A 175 -25.76 -15.30 2.93
C ILE A 175 -24.25 -15.48 3.16
N ARG A 176 -23.73 -15.04 4.31
CA ARG A 176 -22.32 -15.18 4.67
C ARG A 176 -21.87 -16.64 4.66
N THR A 177 -22.61 -17.54 5.32
CA THR A 177 -22.27 -18.96 5.36
C THR A 177 -22.24 -19.57 3.95
N ARG A 178 -23.22 -19.24 3.11
CA ARG A 178 -23.28 -19.78 1.75
C ARG A 178 -22.17 -19.22 0.86
N TYR A 179 -21.84 -17.93 1.00
CA TYR A 179 -20.72 -17.29 0.30
C TYR A 179 -19.40 -18.01 0.62
N LEU A 180 -19.09 -18.20 1.91
CA LEU A 180 -17.86 -18.87 2.35
C LEU A 180 -17.79 -20.32 1.85
N GLN A 181 -18.92 -21.03 1.83
CA GLN A 181 -19.00 -22.38 1.27
C GLN A 181 -18.64 -22.38 -0.23
N CYS A 182 -19.28 -21.51 -1.03
CA CYS A 182 -19.02 -21.43 -2.47
C CYS A 182 -17.58 -21.00 -2.77
N LEU A 183 -17.04 -20.04 -2.00
CA LEU A 183 -15.64 -19.60 -2.12
C LEU A 183 -14.68 -20.76 -1.86
N GLY A 184 -14.91 -21.55 -0.80
CA GLY A 184 -14.10 -22.73 -0.50
C GLY A 184 -14.07 -23.75 -1.63
N GLU A 185 -15.21 -24.00 -2.29
CA GLU A 185 -15.28 -24.90 -3.46
C GLU A 185 -14.54 -24.34 -4.68
N ILE A 186 -14.61 -23.03 -4.92
CA ILE A 186 -13.86 -22.35 -5.99
C ILE A 186 -12.35 -22.46 -5.76
N LEU A 187 -11.89 -22.24 -4.52
CA LEU A 187 -10.48 -22.38 -4.16
C LEU A 187 -9.97 -23.82 -4.37
N ARG A 188 -10.83 -24.82 -4.16
CA ARG A 188 -10.56 -26.24 -4.51
C ARG A 188 -10.79 -26.57 -5.99
N LYS A 189 -11.00 -25.57 -6.85
CA LYS A 189 -11.26 -25.72 -8.30
C LYS A 189 -12.45 -26.63 -8.63
N THR A 190 -13.41 -26.75 -7.72
CA THR A 190 -14.55 -27.66 -7.86
C THR A 190 -15.79 -26.89 -8.30
N GLN A 191 -16.41 -27.33 -9.41
CA GLN A 191 -17.67 -26.76 -9.93
C GLN A 191 -17.65 -25.22 -10.01
N VAL A 192 -16.50 -24.65 -10.42
CA VAL A 192 -16.17 -23.21 -10.32
C VAL A 192 -17.28 -22.33 -10.88
N ARG A 193 -17.73 -22.59 -12.11
CA ARG A 193 -18.78 -21.79 -12.76
C ARG A 193 -20.10 -21.78 -11.98
N LYS A 194 -20.54 -22.95 -11.50
CA LYS A 194 -21.77 -23.08 -10.70
C LYS A 194 -21.67 -22.32 -9.38
N ASN A 195 -20.50 -22.38 -8.72
CA ASN A 195 -20.27 -21.68 -7.47
C ASN A 195 -20.17 -20.15 -7.68
N LEU A 196 -19.55 -19.69 -8.76
CA LEU A 196 -19.55 -18.27 -9.14
C LEU A 196 -20.95 -17.75 -9.44
N THR A 197 -21.76 -18.48 -10.21
CA THR A 197 -23.18 -18.11 -10.42
C THR A 197 -23.96 -18.05 -9.11
N THR A 198 -23.63 -18.91 -8.15
CA THR A 198 -24.25 -18.86 -6.82
C THR A 198 -23.81 -17.63 -6.04
N ILE A 199 -22.53 -17.26 -6.07
CA ILE A 199 -22.02 -16.02 -5.47
C ILE A 199 -22.67 -14.79 -6.08
N GLY A 200 -22.85 -14.74 -7.41
CA GLY A 200 -23.58 -13.65 -8.07
C GLY A 200 -24.99 -13.48 -7.51
N LYS A 201 -25.76 -14.56 -7.36
CA LYS A 201 -27.09 -14.52 -6.73
C LYS A 201 -27.07 -14.02 -5.29
N LEU A 202 -26.02 -14.34 -4.53
CA LEU A 202 -25.86 -13.86 -3.15
C LEU A 202 -25.59 -12.35 -3.14
N PHE A 203 -24.77 -11.83 -4.05
CA PHE A 203 -24.55 -10.39 -4.20
C PHE A 203 -25.83 -9.67 -4.63
N THR A 204 -26.59 -10.19 -5.59
CA THR A 204 -27.92 -9.63 -5.94
C THR A 204 -28.85 -9.57 -4.73
N MET A 205 -28.82 -10.60 -3.87
CA MET A 205 -29.61 -10.62 -2.64
C MET A 205 -29.12 -9.56 -1.63
N LEU A 206 -27.81 -9.35 -1.51
CA LEU A 206 -27.23 -8.31 -0.66
C LEU A 206 -27.56 -6.90 -1.16
N VAL A 207 -27.47 -6.64 -2.47
CA VAL A 207 -27.89 -5.36 -3.07
C VAL A 207 -29.34 -5.05 -2.72
N ARG A 208 -30.24 -6.03 -2.90
CA ARG A 208 -31.66 -5.85 -2.57
C ARG A 208 -31.91 -5.60 -1.08
N LEU A 209 -31.13 -6.25 -0.22
CA LEU A 209 -31.31 -6.22 1.23
C LEU A 209 -30.70 -4.97 1.88
N CYS A 210 -29.60 -4.48 1.32
CA CYS A 210 -28.82 -3.37 1.84
C CYS A 210 -29.07 -2.04 1.09
N GLY A 211 -29.73 -2.06 -0.08
CA GLY A 211 -30.06 -0.85 -0.87
C GLY A 211 -28.85 0.03 -1.14
N ASP A 212 -29.07 1.35 -1.19
CA ASP A 212 -28.03 2.37 -1.42
C ASP A 212 -27.11 2.61 -0.20
N SER A 213 -26.92 1.60 0.65
CA SER A 213 -25.91 1.65 1.70
C SER A 213 -24.52 1.32 1.15
N PRO A 214 -23.44 1.69 1.87
CA PRO A 214 -22.08 1.26 1.54
C PRO A 214 -21.95 -0.24 1.28
N THR A 215 -22.66 -1.05 2.05
CA THR A 215 -22.61 -2.52 1.91
C THR A 215 -23.35 -3.01 0.67
N GLY A 216 -24.45 -2.35 0.28
CA GLY A 216 -25.15 -2.64 -0.97
C GLY A 216 -24.33 -2.25 -2.19
N ASN A 217 -23.74 -1.06 -2.18
CA ASN A 217 -22.85 -0.57 -3.25
C ASN A 217 -21.59 -1.47 -3.41
N LEU A 218 -21.01 -1.94 -2.30
CA LEU A 218 -19.94 -2.95 -2.34
C LEU A 218 -20.41 -4.29 -2.94
N ALA A 219 -21.63 -4.73 -2.62
CA ALA A 219 -22.18 -5.95 -3.19
C ALA A 219 -22.45 -5.81 -4.69
N GLU A 220 -22.82 -4.63 -5.17
CA GLU A 220 -23.00 -4.33 -6.60
C GLU A 220 -21.68 -4.42 -7.37
N LEU A 221 -20.59 -3.86 -6.82
CA LEU A 221 -19.24 -4.04 -7.37
C LEU A 221 -18.86 -5.52 -7.43
N GLY A 222 -19.12 -6.27 -6.34
CA GLY A 222 -18.88 -7.71 -6.30
C GLY A 222 -19.67 -8.51 -7.35
N LEU A 223 -20.91 -8.10 -7.61
CA LEU A 223 -21.74 -8.68 -8.67
C LEU A 223 -21.13 -8.41 -10.06
N GLY A 224 -20.72 -7.17 -10.34
CA GLY A 224 -20.08 -6.80 -11.59
C GLY A 224 -18.80 -7.60 -11.87
N VAL A 225 -17.99 -7.86 -10.83
CA VAL A 225 -16.80 -8.72 -10.94
C VAL A 225 -17.18 -10.17 -11.30
N VAL A 226 -18.22 -10.72 -10.67
CA VAL A 226 -18.68 -12.10 -10.97
C VAL A 226 -19.22 -12.21 -12.39
N GLU A 227 -19.97 -11.21 -12.86
CA GLU A 227 -20.50 -11.15 -14.22
C GLU A 227 -19.39 -11.01 -15.26
N GLY A 228 -18.36 -10.20 -14.98
CA GLY A 228 -17.21 -10.05 -15.87
C GLY A 228 -16.34 -11.30 -16.01
N VAL A 229 -16.42 -12.24 -15.08
CA VAL A 229 -15.63 -13.49 -15.07
C VAL A 229 -16.39 -14.69 -15.66
N LEU A 230 -17.73 -14.64 -15.74
CA LEU A 230 -18.62 -15.77 -16.11
C LEU A 230 -18.85 -15.97 -17.62
#